data_AF-A0A183T2L1-F1
#
_entry.id   AF-A0A183T2L1-F1
#
_cell.length_a   1.000
_cell.length_b   1.000
_cell.length_c   1.000
_cell.angle_alpha   90.00
_cell.angle_beta   90.00
_cell.angle_gamma   90.00
#
_symmetry.space_group_name_H-M   'P 1'
#
loop_
_entity.id
_entity.type
_entity.pdbx_description
1 polymer ?
#
loop_
_entity_poly.entity_id
_entity_poly.type
_entity_poly.pdbx_seq_one_letter_code
_entity_poly.pdbx_strand_id
1 'polypeptide(L)' 'MQKFGCPDQFTQMVRQLHDGVIARVMDNEAVLEAFTVTNGVKQGCILGPTLFSLTMSATLMDAFRDERRGIRIAYRMDG' A
#
# COMPACT_ATOMS: atom_id res chain seq x y z
N MET A 1 -4.52 -3.33 -10.75
CA MET A 1 -4.08 -2.05 -11.32
C MET A 1 -4.36 -1.91 -12.81
N GLN A 2 -4.48 -3.01 -13.58
CA GLN A 2 -4.73 -2.99 -15.02
C GLN A 2 -5.97 -2.16 -15.43
N LYS A 3 -7.10 -2.24 -14.69
CA LYS A 3 -8.31 -1.42 -14.93
C LYS A 3 -8.07 0.10 -14.84
N PHE A 4 -6.96 0.53 -14.24
CA PHE A 4 -6.54 1.93 -14.10
C PHE A 4 -5.39 2.29 -15.06
N GLY A 5 -5.15 1.48 -16.10
CA GLY A 5 -4.14 1.76 -17.13
C GLY A 5 -2.71 1.37 -16.73
N CYS A 6 -2.53 0.66 -15.62
CA CYS A 6 -1.22 0.19 -15.21
C CYS A 6 -0.76 -0.98 -16.09
N PRO A 7 0.44 -0.92 -16.71
CA PRO A 7 0.95 -2.01 -17.53
C PRO A 7 1.08 -3.33 -16.75
N ASP A 8 0.81 -4.45 -17.41
CA ASP A 8 0.93 -5.78 -16.80
C ASP A 8 2.36 -6.04 -16.31
N GLN A 9 3.34 -5.58 -17.09
CA GLN A 9 4.76 -5.70 -16.75
C GLN A 9 5.09 -4.96 -15.44
N PHE A 10 4.49 -3.80 -15.19
CA PHE A 10 4.66 -3.09 -13.91
C PHE A 10 4.04 -3.87 -12.76
N THR A 11 2.82 -4.38 -12.94
CA THR A 11 2.15 -5.19 -11.90
C THR A 11 2.97 -6.45 -11.58
N GLN A 12 3.58 -7.07 -12.59
CA GLN A 12 4.43 -8.24 -12.42
C GLN A 12 5.75 -7.92 -11.70
N MET A 13 6.39 -6.79 -12.02
CA MET A 13 7.58 -6.33 -11.29
C MET A 13 7.28 -6.09 -9.81
N VAL A 14 6.14 -5.47 -9.49
CA VAL A 14 5.72 -5.26 -8.10
C VAL A 14 5.50 -6.60 -7.39
N ARG A 15 4.83 -7.56 -8.03
CA ARG A 15 4.64 -8.91 -7.48
C ARG A 15 5.96 -9.62 -7.20
N GLN A 16 6.92 -9.57 -8.13
CA GLN A 16 8.24 -10.17 -7.91
C GLN A 16 9.00 -9.58 -6.72
N LEU A 17 8.75 -8.32 -6.38
CA LEU A 17 9.40 -7.65 -5.25
C LEU A 17 8.75 -7.98 -3.90
N HIS A 18 7.46 -8.31 -3.89
CA HIS A 18 6.65 -8.42 -2.67
C HIS A 18 6.16 -9.83 -2.37
N ASP A 19 5.97 -10.68 -3.37
CA ASP A 19 5.47 -12.04 -3.19
C ASP A 19 6.56 -12.92 -2.57
N GLY A 20 6.18 -13.73 -1.58
CA GLY A 20 7.10 -14.67 -0.92
C GLY A 20 8.16 -14.02 -0.04
N VAL A 21 8.05 -12.71 0.26
CA VAL A 21 8.96 -12.02 1.18
C VAL A 21 8.83 -12.64 2.58
N ILE A 22 9.96 -13.08 3.12
CA ILE A 22 10.09 -13.48 4.52
C ILE A 22 10.78 -12.33 5.26
N ALA A 23 10.11 -11.78 6.27
CA ALA A 23 10.62 -10.67 7.05
C ALA A 23 11.04 -11.11 8.45
N ARG A 24 11.97 -10.35 9.03
CA ARG A 24 12.34 -10.39 10.45
C ARG A 24 12.25 -8.97 10.99
N VAL A 25 11.75 -8.83 12.21
CA VAL A 25 11.67 -7.54 12.89
C VAL A 25 12.72 -7.53 13.98
N MET A 26 13.50 -6.45 14.03
CA MET A 26 14.41 -6.17 15.13
C MET A 26 13.76 -5.09 16.00
N ASP A 27 13.57 -5.39 17.27
CA ASP A 27 13.06 -4.47 18.27
C ASP A 27 13.97 -4.48 19.49
N ASN A 28 14.48 -3.30 19.86
CA ASN A 28 15.33 -3.09 21.03
C ASN A 28 16.39 -4.19 21.25
N GLU A 29 17.20 -4.44 20.22
CA GLU A 29 18.26 -5.47 20.12
C GLU A 29 17.79 -6.93 20.01
N ALA A 30 16.50 -7.23 20.18
CA ALA A 30 15.94 -8.55 19.95
C ALA A 30 15.51 -8.71 18.48
N VAL A 31 15.90 -9.82 17.85
CA VAL A 31 15.42 -10.18 16.50
C VAL A 31 14.35 -11.25 16.62
N LEU A 32 13.14 -10.94 16.14
CA LEU A 32 12.04 -11.89 16.11
C LEU A 32 12.27 -13.01 15.07
N GLU A 33 11.52 -14.09 15.24
CA GLU A 33 11.46 -15.18 14.27
C GLU A 33 11.02 -14.64 12.90
N ALA A 34 11.51 -15.31 11.85
CA ALA A 34 11.16 -14.96 10.49
C ALA A 34 9.70 -15.35 10.20
N PHE A 35 8.95 -14.46 9.57
CA PHE A 35 7.57 -14.72 9.18
C PHE A 35 7.32 -14.30 7.73
N THR A 36 6.40 -15.01 7.08
CA THR A 36 5.97 -14.66 5.73
C THR A 36 5.16 -13.38 5.77
N VAL A 37 5.54 -12.40 4.95
CA VAL A 37 4.78 -11.17 4.77
C VAL A 37 3.57 -11.47 3.90
N THR A 38 2.38 -11.46 4.50
CA THR A 38 1.10 -11.70 3.80
C THR A 38 0.40 -10.39 3.42
N ASN A 39 0.83 -9.27 3.98
CA ASN A 39 0.24 -7.94 3.76
C ASN A 39 1.26 -6.82 3.96
N GLY A 40 0.93 -5.64 3.39
CA GLY A 40 1.73 -4.42 3.58
C GLY A 40 3.05 -4.41 2.82
N VAL A 41 3.89 -3.43 3.15
CA VAL A 41 5.24 -3.24 2.58
C VAL A 41 6.23 -3.06 3.73
N LYS A 42 7.51 -3.35 3.49
CA LYS A 42 8.57 -3.11 4.49
C LYS A 42 8.62 -1.62 4.88
N GLN A 43 8.69 -1.33 6.19
CA GLN A 43 8.89 0.04 6.67
C GLN A 43 10.21 0.61 6.14
N GLY A 44 10.19 1.86 5.66
CA GLY A 44 11.33 2.48 4.98
C GLY A 44 11.55 1.97 3.54
N CYS A 45 10.65 1.15 2.99
CA CYS A 45 10.68 0.82 1.57
C CYS A 45 10.46 2.09 0.75
N ILE A 46 11.44 2.44 -0.10
CA ILE A 46 11.37 3.59 -1.01
C ILE A 46 10.14 3.53 -1.92
N LEU A 47 9.72 2.33 -2.32
CA LEU A 47 8.54 2.15 -3.17
C LEU A 47 7.23 2.19 -2.37
N GLY A 48 7.29 2.08 -1.04
CA GLY A 48 6.11 2.09 -0.18
C GLY A 48 5.20 3.30 -0.40
N PRO A 49 5.71 4.55 -0.29
CA PRO A 49 4.92 5.76 -0.53
C PRO A 49 4.32 5.84 -1.94
N THR A 50 5.06 5.42 -2.96
CA THR A 50 4.60 5.43 -4.35
C THR A 50 3.48 4.40 -4.57
N LEU A 51 3.68 3.16 -4.11
CA LEU A 51 2.68 2.09 -4.22
C LEU A 51 1.42 2.40 -3.41
N PHE A 52 1.58 3.00 -2.23
CA PHE A 52 0.47 3.49 -1.42
C PHE A 52 -0.33 4.56 -2.19
N SER A 53 0.34 5.57 -2.72
CA SER A 53 -0.32 6.65 -3.48
C SER A 53 -1.07 6.12 -4.71
N LEU A 54 -0.48 5.18 -5.45
CA LEU A 54 -1.11 4.55 -6.60
C LEU A 54 -2.35 3.74 -6.20
N THR A 55 -2.24 2.95 -5.15
CA THR A 55 -3.34 2.10 -4.65
C THR A 55 -4.47 2.95 -4.06
N MET A 56 -4.13 3.99 -3.30
CA MET A 56 -5.09 4.95 -2.75
C MET A 56 -5.82 5.69 -3.87
N SER A 57 -5.10 6.21 -4.87
CA SER A 57 -5.72 6.87 -6.03
C SER A 57 -6.68 5.93 -6.77
N ALA A 58 -6.24 4.71 -7.07
CA ALA A 58 -7.08 3.68 -7.67
C ALA A 58 -8.33 3.37 -6.82
N THR A 59 -8.18 3.28 -5.50
CA THR A 59 -9.28 2.97 -4.57
C THR A 59 -10.28 4.13 -4.51
N LEU A 60 -9.80 5.38 -4.45
CA LEU A 60 -10.64 6.58 -4.47
C LEU A 60 -11.39 6.70 -5.80
N MET A 61 -10.71 6.50 -6.93
CA MET A 61 -11.36 6.50 -8.24
C MET A 61 -12.45 5.43 -8.37
N ASP A 62 -12.27 4.27 -7.74
CA ASP A 62 -13.28 3.20 -7.72
C ASP A 62 -14.44 3.52 -6.79
N ALA A 63 -14.14 3.95 -5.57
CA ALA A 63 -15.12 4.25 -4.52
C ALA A 63 -16.02 5.42 -4.90
N PHE A 64 -15.46 6.42 -5.58
CA PHE A 64 -16.17 7.65 -5.98
C PHE A 64 -16.58 7.67 -7.45
N ARG A 65 -16.48 6.53 -8.15
CA ARG A 65 -16.71 6.45 -9.61
C ARG A 65 -18.06 7.02 -10.05
N ASP A 66 -19.08 6.80 -9.23
CA ASP A 66 -20.46 7.23 -9.49
C ASP A 66 -20.97 8.25 -8.44
N GLU A 67 -20.11 8.70 -7.52
CA GLU A 67 -20.52 9.59 -6.45
C GLU A 67 -20.58 11.04 -6.95
N ARG A 68 -21.80 11.62 -6.97
CA ARG A 68 -22.03 13.03 -7.34
C ARG A 68 -22.02 13.98 -6.13
N ARG A 69 -22.07 13.43 -4.92
CA ARG A 69 -22.03 14.20 -3.67
C ARG A 69 -20.58 14.25 -3.22
N GLY A 70 -20.06 15.44 -2.91
CA GLY A 70 -18.69 15.57 -2.43
C GLY A 70 -18.47 14.88 -1.07
N ILE A 71 -17.21 14.58 -0.78
CA ILE A 71 -16.78 13.99 0.50
C ILE A 71 -16.76 15.08 1.58
N ARG A 72 -17.57 14.93 2.63
CA ARG A 72 -17.57 15.86 3.76
C ARG A 72 -16.41 15.53 4.71
N ILE A 73 -15.37 16.36 4.72
CA ILE A 73 -14.27 16.26 5.69
C ILE A 73 -14.65 17.05 6.94
N ALA A 74 -14.73 16.36 8.09
CA ALA A 74 -14.86 16.99 9.39
C ALA A 74 -13.51 16.90 10.12
N TYR A 75 -13.04 18.03 10.66
CA TYR A 75 -11.84 18.07 11.49
C TYR A 75 -12.24 18.19 12.96
N ARG A 76 -11.44 17.58 13.84
CA ARG A 76 -11.57 17.71 15.29
C ARG A 76 -10.29 18.35 15.81
N MET A 77 -10.43 19.50 16.48
CA MET A 77 -9.33 20.19 17.15
C MET A 77 -9.39 19.81 18.63
N ASP A 78 -8.97 18.60 18.96
CA ASP A 78 -8.66 18.27 20.35
C ASP A 78 -7.15 18.48 20.51
N GLY A 79 -6.77 19.47 21.33
CA GLY A 79 -5.38 19.76 21.69
C GLY A 79 -4.85 18.82 22.77
#